data_AF-A0A2H0BV19-F1
#
_entry.id   AF-A0A2H0BV19-F1
#
_cell.length_a   1.000
_cell.length_b   1.000
_cell.length_c   1.000
_cell.angle_alpha   90.00
_cell.angle_beta   90.00
_cell.angle_gamma   90.00
#
_symmetry.space_group_name_H-M   'P 1'
#
loop_
_entity.id
_entity.type
_entity.pdbx_description
1 polymer ?
#
loop_
_entity_poly.entity_id
_entity_poly.type
_entity_poly.pdbx_seq_one_letter_code
_entity_poly.pdbx_strand_id
1 'polypeptide(L)' 'MTQEDLAFEIGVDRSYMGFIERGERNLTLEKIAKIAKALSVSLSELFKGI' A
#
# COMPACT_ATOMS: atom_id res chain seq x y z
N MET A 1 -9.43 2.19 8.50
CA MET A 1 -8.35 2.96 7.86
C MET A 1 -8.88 3.47 6.53
N THR A 2 -8.84 4.78 6.29
CA THR A 2 -9.18 5.37 4.99
C THR A 2 -7.98 5.36 4.05
N GLN A 3 -8.18 5.60 2.75
CA GLN A 3 -7.07 5.79 1.79
C GLN A 3 -6.14 6.93 2.22
N GLU A 4 -6.71 8.00 2.77
CA GLU A 4 -5.97 9.17 3.22
C GLU A 4 -5.11 8.84 4.44
N ASP A 5 -5.65 8.08 5.40
CA ASP A 5 -4.90 7.59 6.55
C ASP A 5 -3.73 6.69 6.12
N LEU A 6 -3.99 5.73 5.22
CA LEU A 6 -2.95 4.82 4.73
C LEU A 6 -1.88 5.57 3.93
N ALA A 7 -2.28 6.52 3.08
CA ALA A 7 -1.35 7.33 2.30
C ALA A 7 -0.43 8.13 3.22
N PHE A 8 -1.00 8.77 4.24
CA PHE A 8 -0.25 9.49 5.27
C PHE A 8 0.72 8.55 6.01
N GLU A 9 0.25 7.38 6.45
CA GLU A 9 1.05 6.42 7.21
C GLU A 9 2.24 5.86 6.42
N ILE A 10 2.08 5.62 5.12
CA ILE A 10 3.19 5.12 4.27
C ILE A 10 3.99 6.24 3.60
N GLY A 11 3.68 7.51 3.87
CA GLY A 11 4.39 8.69 3.37
C GLY A 11 4.21 8.94 1.87
N VAL A 12 2.99 8.77 1.35
CA VAL A 12 2.63 9.08 -0.04
C VAL A 12 1.42 10.01 -0.12
N ASP A 13 1.24 10.65 -1.27
CA ASP A 13 0.03 11.44 -1.53
C ASP A 13 -1.21 10.55 -1.68
N ARG A 14 -2.38 11.03 -1.27
CA ARG A 14 -3.66 10.34 -1.43
C ARG A 14 -3.92 9.95 -2.89
N SER A 15 -3.57 10.81 -3.85
CA SER A 15 -3.72 10.53 -5.29
C SER A 15 -2.82 9.37 -5.72
N TYR A 16 -1.61 9.29 -5.16
CA TYR A 16 -0.69 8.17 -5.39
C TYR A 16 -1.24 6.85 -4.81
N MET A 17 -1.88 6.89 -3.65
CA MET A 17 -2.60 5.72 -3.12
C MET A 17 -3.71 5.26 -4.08
N GLY A 18 -4.50 6.20 -4.62
CA GLY A 18 -5.51 5.88 -5.62
C GLY A 18 -4.93 5.22 -6.88
N PHE A 19 -3.75 5.66 -7.35
CA PHE A 19 -3.07 5.03 -8.47
C PHE A 19 -2.59 3.60 -8.17
N ILE A 20 -2.12 3.35 -6.94
CA ILE A 20 -1.68 2.03 -6.49
C ILE A 20 -2.86 1.04 -6.51
N GLU A 21 -3.98 1.41 -5.89
CA GLU A 21 -5.14 0.52 -5.77
C GLU A 21 -5.77 0.14 -7.12
N ARG A 22 -5.66 1.02 -8.12
CA ARG A 22 -6.09 0.73 -9.50
C ARG A 22 -5.05 0.01 -10.35
N GLY A 23 -3.86 -0.25 -9.81
CA GLY A 23 -2.76 -0.88 -10.55
C GLY A 23 -2.13 0.01 -11.63
N GLU A 24 -2.32 1.33 -11.56
CA GLU A 24 -1.82 2.30 -12.56
C GLU A 24 -0.36 2.72 -12.30
N ARG A 25 0.21 2.31 -11.16
CA ARG A 25 1.61 2.59 -10.77
C ARG A 25 2.27 1.37 -10.15
N ASN A 26 3.49 1.10 -10.59
CA ASN A 26 4.35 0.09 -9.96
C ASN A 26 4.92 0.60 -8.63
N LEU A 27 4.93 -0.28 -7.64
CA LEU A 27 5.50 -0.03 -6.34
C LEU A 27 6.91 -0.62 -6.23
N THR A 28 7.75 0.01 -5.41
CA THR A 28 8.97 -0.62 -4.92
C THR A 28 8.62 -1.63 -3.83
N LEU A 29 9.46 -2.66 -3.63
CA LEU A 29 9.29 -3.61 -2.51
C LEU A 29 9.25 -2.91 -1.15
N GLU A 30 10.00 -1.83 -0.96
CA GLU A 30 9.97 -1.02 0.26
C GLU A 30 8.57 -0.44 0.52
N LYS A 31 7.90 0.10 -0.51
CA LYS A 31 6.55 0.64 -0.35
C LYS A 31 5.53 -0.45 -0.07
N ILE A 32 5.66 -1.61 -0.71
CA ILE A 32 4.81 -2.77 -0.45
C ILE A 32 4.98 -3.24 0.99
N ALA A 33 6.20 -3.28 1.52
CA ALA A 33 6.48 -3.61 2.92
C ALA A 33 5.88 -2.58 3.89
N LYS A 34 5.92 -1.29 3.55
CA LYS A 34 5.25 -0.22 4.34
C LYS A 34 3.73 -0.42 4.37
N ILE A 35 3.11 -0.77 3.24
CA ILE A 35 1.67 -1.07 3.16
C ILE A 35 1.33 -2.28 4.03
N ALA A 36 2.07 -3.39 3.91
CA ALA A 36 1.83 -4.58 4.73
C ALA A 36 1.93 -4.26 6.24
N LYS A 37 2.94 -3.48 6.63
CA LYS A 37 3.11 -3.03 8.01
C LYS A 37 1.95 -2.15 8.50
N ALA A 38 1.52 -1.17 7.71
CA ALA A 38 0.40 -0.29 8.05
C ALA A 38 -0.91 -1.08 8.22
N LEU A 39 -1.12 -2.08 7.35
CA LEU A 39 -2.29 -2.98 7.43
C LEU A 39 -2.15 -4.07 8.51
N SER A 40 -1.02 -4.13 9.23
CA SER A 40 -0.73 -5.17 10.23
C SER A 40 -0.83 -6.60 9.69
N VAL A 41 -0.38 -6.82 8.45
CA VAL A 41 -0.33 -8.13 7.79
C VAL A 41 1.10 -8.46 7.35
N SER A 42 1.39 -9.74 7.19
CA SER A 42 2.62 -10.18 6.53
C SER A 42 2.58 -9.90 5.02
N LEU A 43 3.76 -9.83 4.39
CA LEU A 43 3.85 -9.77 2.93
C LEU A 43 3.17 -11.00 2.29
N SER A 44 3.35 -12.19 2.84
CA SER A 44 2.68 -13.41 2.35
C SER A 44 1.16 -13.32 2.36
N GLU A 45 0.57 -12.68 3.37
CA GLU A 45 -0.87 -12.44 3.41
C GLU A 45 -1.31 -11.40 2.37
N LEU A 46 -0.51 -10.33 2.19
CA LEU A 46 -0.78 -9.29 1.20
C LEU A 46 -0.79 -9.84 -0.24
N PHE A 47 0.06 -10.82 -0.53
CA PHE A 47 0.14 -11.47 -1.85
C PHE A 47 -0.73 -12.72 -1.98
N LYS A 48 -1.56 -13.05 -0.99
CA LYS A 48 -2.38 -14.27 -1.04
C LYS A 48 -3.40 -14.19 -2.18
N GLY A 49 -3.37 -15.17 -3.08
CA GLY A 49 -4.32 -15.28 -4.20
C GLY A 49 -3.88 -14.57 -5.47
N ILE A 50 -2.63 -14.07 -5.50
CA ILE A 50 -1.91 -13.70 -6.73
C ILE A 50 -1.06 -14.90 -7.17
#